data_AF-A0AAV9QEH9-F1
#
_entry.id   AF-A0AAV9QEH9-F1
#
_cell.length_a   1.000
_cell.length_b   1.000
_cell.length_c   1.000
_cell.angle_alpha   90.00
_cell.angle_beta   90.00
_cell.angle_gamma   90.00
#
_symmetry.space_group_name_H-M   'P 1'
#
loop_
_entity.id
_entity.type
_entity.pdbx_description
1 polymer ?
#
loop_
_entity_poly.entity_id
_entity_poly.type
_entity_poly.pdbx_seq_one_letter_code
_entity_poly.pdbx_strand_id
1 'polypeptide(L)' 'MSAYFSTINRNKKSISLNLKHEKGRAIFFDLAKKSDIVVDNFIPGKMDELGIGYDVLRQINPSIIHASISGK' A
#
# COMPACT_ATOMS: atom_id res chain seq x y z
N MET A 1 15.41 18.57 -5.16
CA MET A 1 14.62 17.34 -5.45
C MET A 1 15.59 16.30 -5.98
N SER A 2 15.58 15.07 -5.46
CA SER A 2 16.52 14.02 -5.89
C SER A 2 16.22 13.57 -7.33
N ALA A 3 17.26 13.48 -8.18
CA ALA A 3 17.12 13.01 -9.56
C ALA A 3 16.54 11.60 -9.64
N TYR A 4 16.90 10.73 -8.69
CA TYR A 4 16.36 9.38 -8.58
C TYR A 4 14.85 9.40 -8.30
N PHE A 5 14.43 10.16 -7.29
CA PHE A 5 13.03 10.26 -6.90
C PHE A 5 12.16 10.84 -8.03
N SER A 6 12.61 11.91 -8.68
CA SER A 6 11.86 12.57 -9.77
C SER A 6 11.67 11.66 -10.98
N THR A 7 12.68 10.88 -11.33
CA THR A 7 12.65 10.02 -12.53
C THR A 7 11.65 8.87 -12.37
N ILE A 8 11.60 8.20 -11.22
CA ILE A 8 10.78 6.99 -11.02
C ILE A 8 9.38 7.26 -10.42
N ASN A 9 9.09 8.49 -9.99
CA ASN A 9 7.79 8.86 -9.41
C ASN A 9 7.03 9.93 -10.20
N ARG A 10 7.45 10.23 -11.43
CA ARG A 10 6.66 11.07 -12.35
C ARG A 10 5.25 10.47 -12.53
N ASN A 11 4.24 11.34 -12.65
CA ASN A 11 2.82 11.01 -12.80
C ASN A 11 2.14 10.34 -11.59
N LYS A 12 2.81 10.30 -10.42
CA LYS A 12 2.19 9.82 -9.17
C LYS A 12 1.74 11.01 -8.32
N LYS A 13 0.56 10.89 -7.69
CA LYS A 13 0.14 11.75 -6.58
C LYS A 13 0.69 11.18 -5.28
N SER A 14 0.98 12.02 -4.29
CA SER A 14 1.56 11.61 -3.01
C SER A 14 0.72 12.08 -1.84
N ILE A 15 0.58 11.22 -0.83
CA ILE A 15 0.07 11.52 0.49
C ILE A 15 0.97 10.82 1.52
N SER A 16 1.07 11.36 2.72
CA SER A 16 1.78 10.71 3.83
C SER A 16 0.79 10.14 4.83
N LEU A 17 0.94 8.86 5.15
CA LEU A 17 0.08 8.14 6.11
C LEU A 17 0.95 7.42 7.14
N ASN A 18 0.51 7.47 8.40
CA ASN A 18 1.10 6.64 9.45
C ASN A 18 0.21 5.39 9.68
N LEU A 19 0.63 4.28 9.09
CA LEU A 19 -0.12 3.01 9.10
C LEU A 19 -0.10 2.30 10.47
N LYS A 20 0.68 2.79 11.44
CA LYS A 20 0.63 2.31 12.83
C LYS A 20 -0.57 2.85 13.60
N HIS A 21 -1.14 3.98 13.16
CA HIS A 21 -2.34 4.56 13.75
C HIS A 21 -3.59 4.06 13.02
N GLU A 22 -4.64 3.78 13.79
CA GLU A 22 -5.93 3.33 13.26
C GLU A 22 -6.50 4.27 12.19
N LYS A 23 -6.43 5.59 12.42
CA LYS A 23 -6.85 6.59 11.43
C LYS A 23 -6.08 6.49 10.12
N GLY A 24 -4.78 6.20 10.17
CA GLY A 24 -3.97 6.01 8.97
C GLY A 24 -4.38 4.76 8.19
N ARG A 25 -4.67 3.67 8.90
CA ARG A 25 -5.21 2.44 8.29
C ARG A 25 -6.59 2.64 7.69
N ALA A 26 -7.48 3.35 8.36
CA ALA A 26 -8.81 3.66 7.84
C ALA A 26 -8.74 4.40 6.49
N ILE A 27 -7.89 5.43 6.39
CA ILE A 27 -7.67 6.16 5.13
C ILE A 27 -7.09 5.25 4.05
N PHE A 28 -6.11 4.41 4.40
CA PHE A 28 -5.54 3.43 3.47
C PHE A 28 -6.61 2.48 2.93
N PHE A 29 -7.50 1.97 3.78
CA PHE A 29 -8.58 1.08 3.36
C PHE A 29 -9.62 1.78 2.50
N ASP A 30 -9.96 3.04 2.78
CA ASP A 30 -10.87 3.81 1.92
C ASP A 30 -10.30 4.06 0.52
N LEU A 31 -8.97 4.15 0.41
CA LEU A 31 -8.30 4.15 -0.90
C LEU A 31 -8.34 2.75 -1.53
N ALA A 32 -7.99 1.70 -0.78
CA ALA A 32 -7.98 0.32 -1.28
C ALA A 32 -9.35 -0.15 -1.79
N LYS A 33 -10.46 0.29 -1.19
CA LYS A 33 -11.84 0.04 -1.67
C LYS A 33 -12.07 0.52 -3.11
N LYS A 34 -11.34 1.55 -3.55
CA LYS A 34 -11.50 2.20 -4.86
C LYS A 34 -10.34 1.90 -5.81
N SER A 35 -9.35 1.16 -5.34
CA SER A 35 -8.17 0.81 -6.11
C SER A 35 -8.34 -0.55 -6.75
N ASP A 36 -7.79 -0.73 -7.95
CA ASP A 36 -7.67 -2.04 -8.58
C ASP A 36 -6.45 -2.81 -8.05
N ILE A 37 -5.38 -2.08 -7.70
CA ILE A 37 -4.08 -2.66 -7.33
C ILE A 37 -3.50 -1.97 -6.09
N VAL A 38 -3.01 -2.77 -5.14
CA VAL A 38 -2.10 -2.34 -4.07
C VAL A 38 -0.71 -2.91 -4.37
N VAL A 39 0.31 -2.06 -4.36
CA VAL A 39 1.70 -2.46 -4.58
C VAL A 39 2.53 -2.13 -3.36
N ASP A 40 3.36 -3.06 -2.91
CA ASP A 40 4.32 -2.84 -1.84
C ASP A 40 5.68 -3.46 -2.16
N ASN A 41 6.70 -2.93 -1.50
CA ASN A 41 8.06 -3.46 -1.53
C ASN A 41 8.63 -3.62 -0.11
N PHE A 42 7.78 -3.95 0.87
CA PHE A 42 8.23 -4.20 2.22
C PHE A 42 8.90 -5.58 2.34
N ILE A 43 9.56 -5.82 3.47
CA ILE A 43 9.97 -7.17 3.83
C ILE A 43 8.73 -8.08 3.96
N PRO A 44 8.81 -9.37 3.58
CA PRO A 44 7.69 -10.31 3.72
C PRO A 44 7.13 -10.32 5.14
N GLY A 45 5.81 -10.32 5.26
CA GLY A 45 5.08 -10.29 6.54
C GLY A 45 4.87 -8.90 7.14
N LYS A 46 5.51 -7.83 6.63
CA LYS A 46 5.36 -6.50 7.23
C LYS A 46 3.95 -5.93 7.08
N MET A 47 3.30 -6.17 5.95
CA MET A 47 1.91 -5.73 5.74
C MET A 47 0.94 -6.44 6.68
N ASP A 48 1.17 -7.71 6.97
CA ASP A 48 0.37 -8.49 7.92
C ASP A 48 0.54 -7.95 9.35
N GLU A 49 1.78 -7.65 9.76
CA GLU A 49 2.10 -7.00 11.04
C GLU A 49 1.39 -5.63 11.19
N LEU A 50 1.28 -4.89 10.09
CA LEU A 50 0.58 -3.61 10.05
C LEU A 50 -0.96 -3.76 10.01
N GLY A 51 -1.47 -4.98 9.86
CA GLY A 51 -2.91 -5.28 9.77
C GLY A 51 -3.52 -4.87 8.43
N ILE A 52 -2.72 -4.76 7.37
CA ILE A 52 -3.14 -4.35 6.03
C ILE A 52 -2.78 -5.38 4.96
N GLY A 53 -2.52 -6.62 5.38
CA GLY A 53 -2.17 -7.74 4.52
C GLY A 53 -3.25 -8.13 3.52
N TYR A 54 -2.91 -9.06 2.61
CA TYR A 54 -3.79 -9.45 1.51
C TYR A 54 -5.16 -9.96 1.99
N ASP A 55 -5.18 -10.80 3.02
CA ASP A 55 -6.45 -11.38 3.53
C ASP A 55 -7.41 -10.28 4.01
N VAL A 56 -6.88 -9.23 4.63
CA VAL A 56 -7.66 -8.06 5.07
C VAL A 56 -8.09 -7.23 3.86
N LEU A 57 -7.18 -6.97 2.92
CA LEU A 57 -7.47 -6.24 1.68
C LEU A 57 -8.58 -6.91 0.87
N ARG A 58 -8.55 -8.24 0.74
CA ARG A 58 -9.54 -9.03 -0.02
C ARG A 58 -10.92 -8.98 0.62
N GLN A 59 -11.02 -8.89 1.95
CA GLN A 59 -12.30 -8.68 2.63
C GLN A 59 -12.89 -7.31 2.33
N ILE A 60 -12.03 -6.30 2.13
CA ILE A 60 -12.43 -4.92 1.87
C ILE A 60 -12.80 -4.70 0.39
N ASN A 61 -12.04 -5.31 -0.52
CA ASN A 61 -12.26 -5.29 -1.95
C ASN A 61 -11.95 -6.68 -2.54
N PRO A 62 -12.97 -7.51 -2.81
CA PRO A 62 -12.76 -8.87 -3.35
C PRO A 62 -12.09 -8.94 -4.72
N SER A 63 -12.09 -7.83 -5.48
CA SER A 63 -11.46 -7.72 -6.80
C SER A 63 -10.03 -7.18 -6.75
N ILE A 64 -9.50 -6.87 -5.56
CA ILE A 64 -8.18 -6.26 -5.41
C ILE A 64 -7.06 -7.21 -5.86
N ILE A 65 -6.10 -6.66 -6.59
CA ILE A 65 -4.83 -7.32 -6.89
C ILE A 65 -3.77 -6.78 -5.92
N HIS A 66 -3.09 -7.65 -5.20
CA HIS A 66 -1.94 -7.29 -4.36
C HIS A 66 -0.66 -7.77 -5.03
N ALA A 67 0.23 -6.83 -5.37
CA ALA A 67 1.53 -7.10 -5.96
C ALA A 67 2.64 -6.74 -4.96
N SER A 68 3.33 -7.76 -4.44
CA SER A 68 4.42 -7.58 -3.48
C SER A 68 5.78 -7.85 -4.15
N ILE A 69 6.74 -6.94 -3.94
CA ILE A 69 8.08 -7.02 -4.51
C ILE A 69 9.09 -7.11 -3.35
N SER A 70 9.59 -8.31 -3.07
CA SER A 70 10.62 -8.54 -2.05
C SER A 70 11.93 -8.99 -2.69
N GLY A 71 13.07 -8.59 -2.09
CA GLY A 71 14.41 -8.94 -2.57
C GLY A 71 14.98 -10.25 -2.03
N LYS A 72 14.16 -11.14 -1.45
CA LYS A 72 14.60 -12.48 -1.03
C LYS A 72 14.23 -13.51 -2.06
#